data_AF-A0AAD7D518-F1
#
_entry.id   AF-A0AAD7D518-F1
#
_cell.length_a   1.000
_cell.length_b   1.000
_cell.length_c   1.000
_cell.angle_alpha   90.00
_cell.angle_beta   90.00
_cell.angle_gamma   90.00
#
_symmetry.space_group_name_H-M   'P 1'
#
loop_
_entity.id
_entity.type
_entity.pdbx_description
1 polymer ?
#
loop_
_entity_poly.entity_id
_entity_poly.type
_entity_poly.pdbx_seq_one_letter_code
_entity_poly.pdbx_strand_id
1 'polypeptide(L)'
;ASENLTLCTNNNFVGVCLAIPIVPDGCQNFIGGFTIMNKELSSAVIPSGFICTFFEDFGCLSTGSNGQDEVALQGGSFANFAAIPGVFAAQNFDNDASSYSCSVI
;
A
#
# COMPACT_ATOMS: atom_id res chain seq x y z
N ALA A 1 15.29 10.94 -10.09
CA ALA A 1 13.97 10.96 -10.76
C ALA A 1 12.91 10.81 -9.68
N SER A 2 11.74 11.42 -9.84
CA SER A 2 10.59 11.16 -8.98
C SER A 2 9.99 9.82 -9.43
N GLU A 3 10.24 8.75 -8.70
CA GLU A 3 9.58 7.46 -8.96
C GLU A 3 8.16 7.53 -8.41
N ASN A 4 7.20 7.02 -9.18
CA ASN A 4 5.79 7.04 -8.81
C ASN A 4 5.34 5.62 -8.46
N LEU A 5 4.71 5.48 -7.30
CA LEU A 5 3.97 4.27 -6.98
C LEU A 5 2.57 4.37 -7.60
N THR A 6 2.03 3.24 -8.07
CA THR A 6 0.67 3.22 -8.63
C THR A 6 -0.24 2.46 -7.67
N LEU A 7 -1.34 3.07 -7.25
CA LEU A 7 -2.35 2.47 -6.39
C LEU A 7 -3.67 2.41 -7.13
N CYS A 8 -4.38 1.28 -7.04
CA CYS A 8 -5.64 1.06 -7.74
C CYS A 8 -6.70 0.47 -6.81
N THR A 9 -7.94 0.93 -6.97
CA THR A 9 -9.08 0.52 -6.13
C THR A 9 -9.63 -0.87 -6.42
N ASN A 10 -9.17 -1.53 -7.48
CA ASN A 10 -9.63 -2.85 -7.87
C ASN A 10 -8.46 -3.76 -8.26
N ASN A 11 -8.68 -5.07 -8.19
CA ASN A 11 -7.72 -6.09 -8.60
C ASN A 11 -7.33 -5.96 -10.07
N ASN A 12 -6.10 -6.35 -10.41
CA ASN A 12 -5.53 -6.34 -11.75
C ASN A 12 -5.36 -4.94 -12.35
N PHE A 13 -5.09 -3.94 -11.52
CA PHE A 13 -4.80 -2.56 -11.93
C PHE A 13 -5.94 -1.90 -12.71
N VAL A 14 -7.18 -2.14 -12.28
CA VAL A 14 -8.39 -1.53 -12.85
C VAL A 14 -9.09 -0.62 -11.83
N GLY A 15 -10.17 0.02 -12.25
CA GLY A 15 -10.92 0.96 -11.39
C GLY A 15 -10.28 2.34 -11.38
N VAL A 16 -10.19 2.96 -10.20
CA VAL A 16 -9.50 4.24 -10.04
C VAL A 16 -8.04 3.97 -9.68
N CYS A 17 -7.13 4.36 -10.56
CA CYS A 17 -5.69 4.24 -10.35
C CYS A 17 -5.04 5.62 -10.25
N LEU A 18 -4.27 5.88 -9.19
CA LEU A 18 -3.46 7.08 -9.05
C LEU A 18 -1.97 6.73 -9.07
N ALA A 19 -1.21 7.50 -9.83
CA ALA A 19 0.23 7.54 -9.76
C ALA A 19 0.65 8.59 -8.72
N ILE A 20 1.22 8.14 -7.61
CA ILE A 20 1.59 8.99 -6.48
C ILE A 20 3.12 9.05 -6.42
N PRO A 21 3.73 10.25 -6.43
CA PRO A 21 5.17 10.37 -6.26
C PRO A 21 5.58 9.82 -4.89
N ILE A 22 6.65 9.02 -4.86
CA ILE A 22 7.17 8.49 -3.61
C ILE A 22 7.81 9.62 -2.81
N VAL A 23 7.37 9.75 -1.56
CA VAL A 23 8.01 10.59 -0.54
C VAL A 23 8.74 9.63 0.41
N PRO A 24 10.08 9.52 0.33
CA PRO A 24 10.84 8.62 1.17
C PRO A 24 10.65 8.98 2.65
N ASP A 25 10.48 7.97 3.48
CA ASP A 25 10.37 8.08 4.95
C ASP A 25 9.20 8.96 5.45
N GLY A 26 8.23 9.24 4.55
CA GLY A 26 7.02 9.98 4.85
C GLY A 26 5.82 9.06 5.02
N CYS A 27 5.08 9.24 6.12
CA CYS A 27 3.78 8.59 6.28
C CYS A 27 2.68 9.36 5.56
N GLN A 28 1.98 8.67 4.66
CA GLN A 28 0.93 9.24 3.83
C GLN A 28 -0.42 8.60 4.16
N ASN A 29 -1.34 9.41 4.66
CA ASN A 29 -2.71 8.98 4.94
C ASN A 29 -3.60 9.10 3.70
N PHE A 30 -4.51 8.16 3.50
CA PHE A 30 -5.55 8.24 2.47
C PHE A 30 -6.67 9.18 2.89
N ILE A 31 -6.34 10.47 3.00
CA ILE A 31 -7.25 11.56 3.33
C ILE A 31 -7.17 12.66 2.26
N GLY A 32 -8.10 13.61 2.30
CA GLY A 32 -8.16 14.70 1.33
C GLY A 32 -8.30 14.16 -0.10
N GLY A 33 -7.36 14.50 -0.98
CA GLY A 33 -7.35 14.03 -2.38
C GLY A 33 -7.21 12.51 -2.56
N PHE A 34 -6.76 11.79 -1.52
CA PHE A 34 -6.59 10.34 -1.54
C PHE A 34 -7.71 9.57 -0.84
N THR A 35 -8.78 10.25 -0.37
CA THR A 35 -9.88 9.62 0.38
C THR A 35 -10.54 8.47 -0.39
N ILE A 36 -10.54 8.53 -1.73
CA ILE A 36 -11.06 7.47 -2.60
C ILE A 36 -10.28 6.15 -2.52
N MET A 37 -9.10 6.13 -1.90
CA MET A 37 -8.27 4.93 -1.71
C MET A 37 -8.39 4.36 -0.30
N ASN A 38 -8.98 5.12 0.63
CA ASN A 38 -9.10 4.71 2.03
C ASN A 38 -10.01 3.49 2.13
N LYS A 39 -9.46 2.36 2.59
CA LYS A 39 -10.18 1.08 2.66
C LYS A 39 -10.78 0.64 1.33
N GLU A 40 -10.14 1.02 0.23
CA GLU A 40 -10.57 0.67 -1.13
C GLU A 40 -9.38 0.16 -1.96
N LEU A 41 -8.18 0.06 -1.39
CA LEU A 41 -7.00 -0.36 -2.13
C LEU A 41 -6.98 -1.87 -2.38
N SER A 42 -6.84 -2.27 -3.65
CA SER A 42 -6.87 -3.68 -4.06
C SER A 42 -5.67 -4.11 -4.91
N SER A 43 -4.98 -3.18 -5.55
CA SER A 43 -3.75 -3.49 -6.29
C SER A 43 -2.77 -2.33 -6.31
N ALA A 44 -1.47 -2.65 -6.43
CA ALA A 44 -0.41 -1.66 -6.42
C ALA A 44 0.78 -2.06 -7.29
N VAL A 45 1.46 -1.06 -7.85
CA VAL A 45 2.76 -1.22 -8.50
C VAL A 45 3.78 -0.38 -7.72
N ILE A 46 4.76 -1.08 -7.14
CA ILE A 46 5.84 -0.47 -6.37
C ILE A 46 7.08 -0.42 -7.28
N PRO A 47 7.70 0.75 -7.48
CA PRO A 47 8.94 0.88 -8.25
C PRO A 47 10.07 0.01 -7.69
N SER A 48 10.94 -0.47 -8.58
CA SER A 48 12.15 -1.18 -8.17
C SER A 48 13.05 -0.26 -7.32
N GLY A 49 13.66 -0.81 -6.28
CA GLY A 49 14.51 -0.03 -5.36
C GLY A 49 13.75 0.65 -4.23
N PHE A 50 12.46 0.35 -4.06
CA PHE A 50 11.66 0.80 -2.93
C PHE A 50 10.97 -0.37 -2.22
N ILE A 51 10.68 -0.16 -0.95
CA ILE A 51 9.74 -0.94 -0.15
C ILE A 51 8.65 0.02 0.36
N CYS A 52 7.40 -0.36 0.17
CA CYS A 52 6.26 0.39 0.68
C CYS A 52 5.46 -0.48 1.65
N THR A 53 5.29 0.02 2.87
CA THR A 53 4.43 -0.59 3.88
C THR A 53 3.08 0.10 3.87
N PHE A 54 2.01 -0.69 3.74
CA PHE A 54 0.63 -0.22 3.86
C PHE A 54 0.08 -0.65 5.21
N PHE A 55 -0.72 0.21 5.83
CA PHE A 55 -1.24 0.04 7.18
C PHE A 55 -2.76 0.15 7.17
N GLU A 56 -3.43 -0.68 7.98
CA GLU A 56 -4.89 -0.69 8.15
C GLU A 56 -5.37 0.64 8.73
N ASP A 57 -4.60 1.22 9.64
CA ASP A 57 -4.89 2.46 10.32
C ASP A 57 -4.18 3.67 9.69
N PHE A 58 -4.67 4.87 10.02
CA PHE A 58 -3.98 6.12 9.69
C PHE A 58 -2.72 6.29 10.55
N GLY A 59 -1.74 7.02 10.01
CA GLY A 59 -0.53 7.42 10.72
C GLY A 59 0.62 6.42 10.63
N CYS A 60 0.51 5.40 9.78
CA CYS A 60 1.53 4.37 9.57
C CYS A 60 1.93 3.69 10.88
N LEU A 61 0.91 3.35 11.67
CA LEU A 61 1.03 2.71 12.96
C LEU A 61 0.62 1.25 12.81
N SER A 62 1.45 0.35 13.30
CA SER A 62 1.02 -1.02 13.56
C SER A 62 0.40 -1.08 14.97
N THR A 63 -0.89 -1.40 15.02
CA THR A 63 -1.71 -1.54 16.23
C THR A 63 -2.03 -3.00 16.54
N GLY A 64 -1.86 -3.90 15.56
CA GLY A 64 -2.11 -5.33 15.65
C GLY A 64 -1.00 -6.11 16.34
N SER A 65 -1.35 -6.95 17.31
CA SER A 65 -0.38 -7.82 18.00
C SER A 65 0.09 -9.00 17.14
N ASN A 66 -0.49 -9.18 15.96
CA ASN A 66 -0.29 -10.31 15.05
C ASN A 66 0.38 -9.92 13.71
N GLY A 67 0.70 -8.63 13.49
CA GLY A 67 1.32 -8.13 12.26
C GLY A 67 0.46 -8.31 11.01
N GLN A 68 -0.87 -8.37 11.19
CA GLN A 68 -1.84 -8.50 10.09
C GLN A 68 -2.45 -7.15 9.66
N ASP A 69 -2.13 -6.12 10.42
CA ASP A 69 -2.53 -4.73 10.27
C ASP A 69 -1.59 -3.94 9.33
N GLU A 70 -0.52 -4.57 8.85
CA GLU A 70 0.37 -3.99 7.85
C GLU A 70 0.85 -5.01 6.81
N VAL A 71 1.09 -4.56 5.58
CA VAL A 71 1.77 -5.33 4.52
C VAL A 71 2.95 -4.54 3.97
N ALA A 72 4.13 -5.18 3.96
CA ALA A 72 5.33 -4.61 3.35
C ALA A 72 5.54 -5.18 1.94
N LEU A 73 5.51 -4.30 0.94
CA LEU A 73 5.62 -4.65 -0.48
C LEU A 73 6.93 -4.11 -1.05
N GLN A 74 7.86 -5.00 -1.36
CA GLN A 74 9.09 -4.67 -2.08
C GLN A 74 8.82 -4.56 -3.59
N GLY A 75 9.50 -3.66 -4.28
CA GLY A 75 9.37 -3.38 -5.72
C GLY A 75 8.84 -4.53 -6.58
N GLY A 76 7.74 -4.28 -7.30
CA GLY A 76 6.99 -5.30 -8.03
C GLY A 76 5.56 -4.87 -8.35
N SER A 77 4.81 -5.77 -8.98
CA SER A 77 3.41 -5.57 -9.34
C SER A 77 2.52 -6.52 -8.55
N PHE A 78 1.63 -5.96 -7.73
CA PHE A 78 0.74 -6.67 -6.82
C PHE A 78 -0.69 -6.51 -7.32
N ALA A 79 -1.13 -7.47 -8.14
CA ALA A 79 -2.43 -7.41 -8.81
C ALA A 79 -3.62 -7.71 -7.88
N ASN A 80 -3.40 -8.26 -6.69
CA ASN A 80 -4.49 -8.65 -5.79
C ASN A 80 -4.05 -8.55 -4.33
N PHE A 81 -4.71 -7.69 -3.57
CA PHE A 81 -4.42 -7.49 -2.15
C PHE A 81 -5.06 -8.55 -1.25
N ALA A 82 -5.95 -9.40 -1.78
CA ALA A 82 -6.57 -10.47 -1.03
C ALA A 82 -5.61 -11.62 -0.65
N ALA A 83 -4.43 -11.66 -1.27
CA ALA A 83 -3.41 -12.67 -1.01
C ALA A 83 -2.01 -12.07 -1.15
N ILE A 84 -1.66 -11.17 -0.24
CA ILE A 84 -0.34 -10.53 -0.19
C ILE A 84 0.60 -11.35 0.70
N PRO A 85 1.89 -11.53 0.31
CA PRO A 85 2.88 -12.10 1.21
C PRO A 85 3.02 -11.26 2.49
N GLY A 86 2.52 -11.79 3.62
CA GLY A 86 2.74 -11.24 4.95
C GLY A 86 3.93 -11.91 5.66
N VAL A 87 4.26 -11.43 6.86
CA VAL A 87 5.40 -11.93 7.65
C VAL A 87 5.26 -13.40 8.04
N PHE A 88 4.03 -13.85 8.32
CA PHE A 88 3.75 -15.21 8.79
C PHE A 88 3.08 -16.10 7.74
N ALA A 89 2.21 -15.52 6.91
CA ALA A 89 1.48 -16.20 5.85
C ALA A 89 0.98 -15.17 4.83
N ALA A 90 0.44 -15.64 3.70
CA ALA A 90 -0.35 -14.76 2.86
C ALA A 90 -1.53 -14.21 3.65
N GLN A 91 -1.74 -12.90 3.60
CA GLN A 91 -2.84 -12.24 4.28
C GLN A 91 -3.70 -11.45 3.30
N ASN A 92 -4.97 -11.30 3.68
CA ASN A 92 -5.91 -10.48 2.96
C ASN A 92 -5.80 -9.06 3.48
N PHE A 93 -5.35 -8.15 2.62
CA PHE A 93 -5.24 -6.72 2.88
C PHE A 93 -6.06 -5.91 1.85
N ASP A 94 -7.01 -6.57 1.19
CA ASP A 94 -7.90 -5.97 0.20
C ASP A 94 -8.87 -5.03 0.89
N ASN A 95 -9.00 -3.81 0.37
CA ASN A 95 -9.91 -2.79 0.90
C ASN A 95 -9.65 -2.46 2.38
N ASP A 96 -8.39 -2.56 2.83
CA ASP A 96 -8.07 -2.38 4.25
C ASP A 96 -7.10 -1.22 4.52
N ALA A 97 -6.22 -0.91 3.56
CA ALA A 97 -5.22 0.12 3.72
C ALA A 97 -5.84 1.52 3.94
N SER A 98 -5.39 2.22 4.99
CA SER A 98 -5.75 3.62 5.30
C SER A 98 -4.53 4.56 5.24
N SER A 99 -3.31 4.03 5.36
CA SER A 99 -2.08 4.80 5.16
C SER A 99 -0.96 3.96 4.56
N TYR A 100 0.08 4.62 4.06
CA TYR A 100 1.28 3.96 3.56
C TYR A 100 2.54 4.78 3.84
N SER A 101 3.67 4.09 3.94
CA SER A 101 5.01 4.68 4.01
C SER A 101 5.93 3.95 3.05
N CYS A 102 6.80 4.69 2.37
CA CYS A 102 7.76 4.09 1.44
C CYS A 102 9.19 4.54 1.77
N SER A 103 10.14 3.62 1.67
CA SER A 103 11.57 3.87 1.87
C SER A 103 12.38 3.24 0.74
N VAL A 104 13.60 3.76 0.55
CA VAL A 104 14.58 3.20 -0.40
C VAL A 104 15.20 1.94 0.22
N ILE A 105 15.40 0.89 -0.58
CA ILE A 105 16.09 -0.35 -0.17
C ILE A 105 17.56 -0.37 -0.59
#